data_AF-A0A845JZV8-F1
#
_entry.id   AF-A0A845JZV8-F1
#
_cell.length_a   1.000
_cell.length_b   1.000
_cell.length_c   1.000
_cell.angle_alpha   90.00
_cell.angle_beta   90.00
_cell.angle_gamma   90.00
#
_symmetry.space_group_name_H-M   'P 1'
#
loop_
_entity.id
_entity.type
_entity.pdbx_description
1 polymer ?
#
loop_
_entity_poly.entity_id
_entity_poly.type
_entity_poly.pdbx_seq_one_letter_code
_entity_poly.pdbx_strand_id
1 'polypeptide(L)'
;KAIYTDEIWIRNGVRVNAMNKHRKYSGDIFRYCLPLCIVSPSSVLLHAELLKEVGGFDESMPVCEDYDLWLRIAKRFPFHFIEEKLIVKRGGHDDQLSRKFWGMDRWRVHALEKLLQENTLNEEQREWVVSMLVEKCRILANGYGKRGNIQDEDYYRNFAARYSDLVEGLS
;
A
#
# COMPACT_ATOMS: atom_id res chain seq x y z
N LYS A 1 -3.71 17.59 -7.68
CA LYS A 1 -3.59 17.43 -6.21
C LYS A 1 -4.77 16.62 -5.70
N ALA A 2 -4.54 15.75 -4.72
CA ALA A 2 -5.61 15.06 -3.99
C ALA A 2 -5.73 15.66 -2.59
N ILE A 3 -6.94 15.76 -2.06
CA ILE A 3 -7.23 16.28 -0.72
C ILE A 3 -7.86 15.13 0.06
N TYR A 4 -7.50 14.97 1.33
CA TYR A 4 -8.09 13.94 2.17
C TYR A 4 -8.14 14.35 3.62
N THR A 5 -9.04 13.73 4.37
CA THR A 5 -9.27 14.04 5.79
C THR A 5 -8.92 12.87 6.69
N ASP A 6 -8.96 13.12 8.00
CA ASP A 6 -8.84 12.09 9.03
C ASP A 6 -10.18 11.36 9.24
N GLU A 7 -10.14 10.33 10.07
CA GLU A 7 -11.22 9.36 10.23
C GLU A 7 -11.40 8.91 11.69
N ILE A 8 -12.66 8.65 12.06
CA ILE A 8 -12.99 7.96 13.30
C ILE A 8 -13.08 6.47 12.99
N TRP A 9 -12.33 5.65 13.73
CA TRP A 9 -12.46 4.21 13.65
C TRP A 9 -13.40 3.68 14.74
N ILE A 10 -14.39 2.89 14.31
CA ILE A 10 -15.29 2.14 15.19
C ILE A 10 -15.13 0.65 14.86
N ARG A 11 -14.78 -0.17 15.85
CA ARG A 11 -14.64 -1.62 15.72
C ARG A 11 -15.58 -2.30 16.68
N ASN A 12 -16.46 -3.17 16.19
CA ASN A 12 -17.49 -3.85 17.00
C ASN A 12 -18.31 -2.87 17.87
N GLY A 13 -18.69 -1.72 17.30
CA GLY A 13 -19.42 -0.66 18.02
C GLY A 13 -18.59 0.21 18.96
N VAL A 14 -17.30 -0.09 19.16
CA VAL A 14 -16.42 0.66 20.08
C VAL A 14 -15.43 1.52 19.31
N ARG A 15 -15.25 2.78 19.74
CA ARG A 15 -14.24 3.67 19.16
C ARG A 15 -12.83 3.13 19.43
N VAL A 16 -11.99 3.10 18.39
CA VAL A 16 -10.57 2.71 18.50
C VAL A 16 -9.67 3.85 18.03
N ASN A 17 -8.53 4.00 18.68
CA ASN A 17 -7.55 5.03 18.33
C ASN A 17 -6.66 4.55 17.18
N ALA A 18 -6.36 5.46 16.25
CA ALA A 18 -5.37 5.22 15.22
C ALA A 18 -3.98 5.05 15.86
N MET A 19 -3.22 4.06 15.39
CA MET A 19 -1.81 3.88 15.74
C MET A 19 -0.94 4.88 14.97
N ASN A 20 0.29 5.12 15.46
CA ASN A 20 1.27 5.99 14.80
C ASN A 20 1.52 5.62 13.32
N LYS A 21 1.45 4.34 12.96
CA LYS A 21 1.59 3.90 11.56
C LYS A 21 0.47 4.40 10.64
N HIS A 22 -0.68 4.82 11.17
CA HIS A 22 -1.79 5.37 10.39
C HIS A 22 -1.74 6.91 10.34
N ARG A 23 -0.63 7.54 10.76
CA ARG A 23 -0.46 8.99 10.67
C ARG A 23 -0.67 9.45 9.23
N LYS A 24 -1.34 10.59 9.08
CA LYS A 24 -1.58 11.26 7.80
C LYS A 24 -0.54 12.37 7.58
N TYR A 25 -0.29 12.70 6.31
CA TYR A 25 0.75 13.62 5.84
C TYR A 25 0.24 14.53 4.72
N SER A 26 0.83 15.71 4.58
CA SER A 26 0.65 16.64 3.45
C SER A 26 1.93 16.73 2.62
N GLY A 27 1.82 17.14 1.35
CA GLY A 27 2.95 17.29 0.42
C GLY A 27 3.21 16.02 -0.38
N ASP A 28 4.48 15.71 -0.60
CA ASP A 28 4.88 14.40 -1.12
C ASP A 28 4.72 13.35 -0.02
N ILE A 29 3.76 12.45 -0.23
CA ILE A 29 3.44 11.39 0.73
C ILE A 29 3.85 10.00 0.22
N PHE A 30 4.50 9.90 -0.94
CA PHE A 30 4.72 8.63 -1.63
C PHE A 30 5.42 7.61 -0.73
N ARG A 31 6.52 8.01 -0.08
CA ARG A 31 7.28 7.15 0.84
C ARG A 31 6.43 6.65 2.01
N TYR A 32 5.52 7.47 2.53
CA TYR A 32 4.66 7.10 3.66
C TYR A 32 3.52 6.16 3.24
N CYS A 33 3.16 6.13 1.97
CA CYS A 33 2.18 5.19 1.41
C CYS A 33 2.76 3.79 1.18
N LEU A 34 4.09 3.62 1.14
CA LEU A 34 4.72 2.32 0.85
C LEU A 34 4.44 1.24 1.90
N PRO A 35 4.57 1.48 3.23
CA PRO A 35 4.44 0.40 4.21
C PRO A 35 2.99 -0.07 4.42
N LEU A 36 2.02 0.83 4.22
CA LEU A 36 0.60 0.56 4.33
C LEU A 36 -0.25 1.61 3.59
N CYS A 37 -1.52 1.27 3.34
CA CYS A 37 -2.51 2.23 2.85
C CYS A 37 -2.89 3.22 3.96
N ILE A 38 -2.32 4.44 3.92
CA ILE A 38 -2.64 5.53 4.85
C ILE A 38 -3.75 6.45 4.33
N VAL A 39 -4.15 6.34 3.07
CA VAL A 39 -5.21 7.15 2.46
C VAL A 39 -6.48 6.32 2.34
N SER A 40 -7.58 6.77 2.92
CA SER A 40 -8.86 6.07 2.82
C SER A 40 -9.65 6.57 1.61
N PRO A 41 -10.11 5.69 0.70
CA PRO A 41 -10.86 6.12 -0.47
C PRO A 41 -12.07 7.02 -0.16
N SER A 42 -12.77 6.73 0.94
CA SER A 42 -13.94 7.48 1.39
C SER A 42 -13.63 8.88 1.94
N SER A 43 -12.36 9.21 2.24
CA SER A 43 -11.98 10.55 2.72
C SER A 43 -11.35 11.44 1.64
N VAL A 44 -11.17 10.93 0.42
CA VAL A 44 -10.43 11.64 -0.63
C VAL A 44 -11.37 12.40 -1.56
N LEU A 45 -10.97 13.62 -1.90
CA LEU A 45 -11.46 14.38 -3.04
C LEU A 45 -10.29 14.68 -3.99
N LEU A 46 -10.48 14.43 -5.28
CA LEU A 46 -9.47 14.65 -6.31
C LEU A 46 -10.14 15.05 -7.64
N HIS A 47 -9.40 15.74 -8.50
CA HIS A 47 -9.89 16.12 -9.82
C HIS A 47 -10.07 14.89 -10.71
N ALA A 48 -11.23 14.75 -11.36
CA ALA A 48 -11.53 13.58 -12.19
C ALA A 48 -10.46 13.29 -13.27
N GLU A 49 -9.82 14.32 -13.82
CA GLU A 49 -8.72 14.20 -14.78
C GLU A 49 -7.51 13.46 -14.21
N LEU A 50 -7.18 13.68 -12.93
CA LEU A 50 -6.09 12.96 -12.27
C LEU A 50 -6.37 11.46 -12.22
N LEU A 51 -7.61 11.06 -11.91
CA LEU A 51 -8.00 9.65 -11.89
C LEU A 51 -7.91 9.01 -13.28
N LYS A 52 -8.32 9.76 -14.32
CA LYS A 52 -8.20 9.33 -15.72
C LYS A 52 -6.74 9.17 -16.14
N GLU A 53 -5.89 10.10 -15.73
CA GLU A 53 -4.45 10.12 -16.06
C GLU A 53 -3.68 8.94 -15.43
N VAL A 54 -4.10 8.46 -14.25
CA VAL A 54 -3.47 7.30 -13.59
C VAL A 54 -4.15 5.97 -13.91
N GLY A 55 -5.33 5.96 -14.54
CA GLY A 55 -6.02 4.74 -14.97
C GLY A 55 -6.98 4.10 -13.97
N GLY A 56 -7.51 4.84 -12.99
CA GLY A 56 -8.53 4.31 -12.06
C GLY A 56 -8.03 3.20 -11.13
N PHE A 57 -8.95 2.43 -10.53
CA PHE A 57 -8.62 1.23 -9.74
C PHE A 57 -8.22 0.07 -10.64
N ASP A 58 -7.33 -0.78 -10.17
CA ASP A 58 -7.04 -2.05 -10.82
C ASP A 58 -8.10 -3.08 -10.44
N GLU A 59 -9.10 -3.27 -11.31
CA GLU A 59 -10.23 -4.17 -11.06
C GLU A 59 -9.84 -5.66 -11.02
N SER A 60 -8.60 -6.01 -11.40
CA SER A 60 -8.09 -7.38 -11.26
C SER A 60 -7.66 -7.72 -9.83
N MET A 61 -7.49 -6.70 -8.96
CA MET A 61 -7.08 -6.87 -7.57
C MET A 61 -8.30 -7.03 -6.65
N PRO A 62 -8.46 -8.17 -5.94
CA PRO A 62 -9.58 -8.38 -5.03
C PRO A 62 -9.44 -7.63 -3.70
N VAL A 63 -8.21 -7.21 -3.36
CA VAL A 63 -7.88 -6.38 -2.20
C VAL A 63 -6.65 -5.54 -2.51
N CYS A 64 -6.47 -4.45 -1.77
CA CYS A 64 -5.34 -3.52 -1.92
C CYS A 64 -5.32 -2.77 -3.26
N GLU A 65 -6.45 -2.73 -3.95
CA GLU A 65 -6.72 -1.90 -5.12
C GLU A 65 -6.58 -0.40 -4.79
N ASP A 66 -6.96 -0.02 -3.56
CA ASP A 66 -6.77 1.33 -3.02
C ASP A 66 -5.29 1.67 -2.83
N TYR A 67 -4.52 0.74 -2.27
CA TYR A 67 -3.08 0.87 -2.10
C TYR A 67 -2.36 1.08 -3.44
N ASP A 68 -2.67 0.27 -4.46
CA ASP A 68 -2.13 0.43 -5.82
C ASP A 68 -2.46 1.82 -6.39
N LEU A 69 -3.72 2.24 -6.30
CA LEU A 69 -4.16 3.56 -6.77
C LEU A 69 -3.41 4.71 -6.07
N TRP A 70 -3.30 4.67 -4.74
CA TRP A 70 -2.64 5.74 -4.01
C TRP A 70 -1.14 5.81 -4.26
N LEU A 71 -0.46 4.68 -4.49
CA LEU A 71 0.94 4.69 -4.92
C LEU A 71 1.11 5.37 -6.29
N ARG A 72 0.26 5.02 -7.26
CA ARG A 72 0.29 5.62 -8.61
C ARG A 72 0.01 7.12 -8.60
N ILE A 73 -0.88 7.58 -7.72
CA ILE A 73 -1.17 9.01 -7.56
C ILE A 73 -0.04 9.72 -6.80
N ALA A 74 0.37 9.18 -5.65
CA ALA A 74 1.32 9.84 -4.75
C ALA A 74 2.72 9.97 -5.35
N LYS A 75 3.13 9.07 -6.25
CA LYS A 75 4.44 9.20 -6.95
C LYS A 75 4.51 10.43 -7.86
N ARG A 76 3.35 11.01 -8.26
CA ARG A 76 3.24 12.10 -9.24
C ARG A 76 2.69 13.40 -8.64
N PHE A 77 1.78 13.28 -7.68
CA PHE A 77 0.98 14.42 -7.22
C PHE A 77 1.01 14.57 -5.70
N PRO A 78 1.12 15.80 -5.19
CA PRO A 78 1.05 16.05 -3.77
C PRO A 78 -0.37 15.84 -3.25
N PHE A 79 -0.42 15.44 -1.98
CA PHE A 79 -1.64 15.35 -1.20
C PHE A 79 -1.75 16.54 -0.24
N HIS A 80 -2.97 16.98 0.01
CA HIS A 80 -3.28 17.92 1.08
C HIS A 80 -4.14 17.24 2.12
N PHE A 81 -3.58 17.08 3.31
CA PHE A 81 -4.27 16.51 4.46
C PHE A 81 -4.98 17.62 5.26
N ILE A 82 -6.26 17.41 5.53
CA ILE A 82 -7.07 18.22 6.42
C ILE A 82 -7.21 17.47 7.76
N GLU A 83 -6.76 18.10 8.84
CA GLU A 83 -6.76 17.54 10.21
C GLU A 83 -8.16 17.46 10.86
N GLU A 84 -9.19 17.21 10.06
CA GLU A 84 -10.57 17.06 10.49
C GLU A 84 -11.04 15.62 10.32
N LYS A 85 -11.81 15.12 11.29
CA LYS A 85 -12.36 13.77 11.26
C LYS A 85 -13.72 13.75 10.59
N LEU A 86 -13.76 13.73 9.26
CA LEU A 86 -15.00 13.87 8.48
C LEU A 86 -15.64 12.55 8.07
N ILE A 87 -15.00 11.41 8.33
CA ILE A 87 -15.55 10.09 8.03
C ILE A 87 -15.53 9.15 9.24
N VAL A 88 -16.41 8.16 9.22
CA VAL A 88 -16.45 7.07 10.21
C VAL A 88 -16.19 5.74 9.50
N LYS A 89 -15.04 5.11 9.77
CA LYS A 89 -14.72 3.77 9.29
C LYS A 89 -15.17 2.73 10.31
N ARG A 90 -16.00 1.80 9.86
CA ARG A 90 -16.50 0.68 10.66
C ARG A 90 -15.74 -0.60 10.28
N GLY A 91 -15.33 -1.36 11.29
CA GLY A 91 -14.65 -2.64 11.10
C GLY A 91 -15.08 -3.68 12.14
N GLY A 92 -14.60 -4.91 11.95
CA GLY A 92 -14.94 -6.04 12.82
C GLY A 92 -16.09 -6.93 12.30
N HIS A 93 -16.67 -6.59 11.15
CA HIS A 93 -17.60 -7.46 10.44
C HIS A 93 -16.91 -8.75 9.96
N ASP A 94 -17.66 -9.86 9.88
CA ASP A 94 -17.12 -11.18 9.52
C ASP A 94 -16.68 -11.28 8.06
N ASP A 95 -17.26 -10.47 7.19
CA ASP A 95 -16.92 -10.33 5.77
C ASP A 95 -15.72 -9.39 5.51
N GLN A 96 -15.12 -8.83 6.56
CA GLN A 96 -13.98 -7.92 6.43
C GLN A 96 -12.84 -8.59 5.64
N LEU A 97 -12.48 -8.00 4.50
CA LEU A 97 -11.53 -8.56 3.53
C LEU A 97 -10.18 -8.95 4.16
N SER A 98 -9.70 -8.18 5.13
CA SER A 98 -8.45 -8.47 5.84
C SER A 98 -8.49 -9.73 6.71
N ARG A 99 -9.69 -10.23 7.06
CA ARG A 99 -9.89 -11.53 7.73
C ARG A 99 -10.09 -12.65 6.71
N LYS A 100 -10.67 -12.34 5.54
CA LYS A 100 -10.94 -13.28 4.46
C LYS A 100 -9.69 -13.71 3.71
N PHE A 101 -8.73 -12.80 3.50
CA PHE A 101 -7.50 -13.08 2.74
C PHE A 101 -6.28 -13.12 3.65
N TRP A 102 -5.78 -14.32 3.93
CA TRP A 102 -4.48 -14.48 4.59
C TRP A 102 -3.37 -13.93 3.68
N GLY A 103 -2.41 -13.19 4.23
CA GLY A 103 -1.26 -12.69 3.47
C GLY A 103 -1.62 -11.58 2.48
N MET A 104 -2.36 -10.54 2.92
CA MET A 104 -2.66 -9.36 2.08
C MET A 104 -1.41 -8.73 1.44
N ASP A 105 -0.24 -8.89 2.07
CA ASP A 105 1.02 -8.41 1.52
C ASP A 105 1.34 -9.01 0.13
N ARG A 106 0.73 -10.15 -0.28
CA ARG A 106 0.88 -10.64 -1.66
C ARG A 106 0.41 -9.62 -2.70
N TRP A 107 -0.70 -8.94 -2.41
CA TRP A 107 -1.26 -7.90 -3.27
C TRP A 107 -0.47 -6.60 -3.20
N ARG A 108 0.16 -6.30 -2.06
CA ARG A 108 1.11 -5.19 -1.95
C ARG A 108 2.39 -5.46 -2.75
N VAL A 109 2.94 -6.67 -2.67
CA VAL A 109 4.10 -7.08 -3.49
C VAL A 109 3.76 -6.95 -4.96
N HIS A 110 2.58 -7.42 -5.38
CA HIS A 110 2.11 -7.27 -6.75
C HIS A 110 2.05 -5.80 -7.21
N ALA A 111 1.44 -4.91 -6.41
CA ALA A 111 1.38 -3.48 -6.71
C ALA A 111 2.78 -2.82 -6.79
N LEU A 112 3.69 -3.20 -5.88
CA LEU A 112 5.07 -2.69 -5.88
C LEU A 112 5.88 -3.18 -7.08
N GLU A 113 5.75 -4.45 -7.46
CA GLU A 113 6.38 -5.03 -8.65
C GLU A 113 5.88 -4.33 -9.91
N LYS A 114 4.55 -4.18 -10.06
CA LYS A 114 3.94 -3.45 -11.18
C LYS A 114 4.51 -2.04 -11.30
N LEU A 115 4.66 -1.33 -10.17
CA LEU A 115 5.22 0.01 -10.14
C LEU A 115 6.68 0.06 -10.61
N LEU A 116 7.49 -0.96 -10.30
CA LEU A 116 8.87 -1.09 -10.77
C LEU A 116 8.94 -1.40 -12.27
N GLN A 117 8.02 -2.22 -12.78
CA GLN A 117 7.94 -2.61 -14.20
C GLN A 117 7.50 -1.46 -15.11
N GLU A 118 6.67 -0.54 -14.62
CA GLU A 118 6.27 0.66 -15.36
C GLU A 118 7.44 1.60 -15.71
N ASN A 119 8.59 1.46 -15.03
CA ASN A 119 9.80 2.25 -15.24
C ASN A 119 9.59 3.78 -15.24
N THR A 120 8.63 4.27 -14.45
CA THR A 120 8.27 5.69 -14.32
C THR A 120 8.73 6.30 -12.99
N LEU A 121 9.43 5.53 -12.16
CA LEU A 121 9.98 5.97 -10.89
C LEU A 121 11.33 6.65 -11.11
N ASN A 122 11.58 7.75 -10.38
CA ASN A 122 12.93 8.27 -10.24
C ASN A 122 13.80 7.32 -9.38
N GLU A 123 15.09 7.59 -9.29
CA GLU A 123 16.06 6.75 -8.58
C GLU A 123 15.69 6.56 -7.09
N GLU A 124 15.45 7.65 -6.36
CA GLU A 124 15.08 7.61 -4.94
C GLU A 124 13.76 6.84 -4.70
N GLN A 125 12.75 7.10 -5.54
CA GLN A 125 11.48 6.38 -5.47
C GLN A 125 11.66 4.89 -5.74
N ARG A 126 12.51 4.52 -6.70
CA ARG A 126 12.82 3.13 -7.03
C ARG A 126 13.47 2.43 -5.84
N GLU A 127 14.46 3.04 -5.20
CA GLU A 127 15.12 2.49 -4.01
C GLU A 127 14.10 2.22 -2.88
N TRP A 128 13.21 3.17 -2.61
CA TRP A 128 12.18 2.99 -1.58
C TRP A 128 11.19 1.87 -1.92
N VAL A 129 10.78 1.78 -3.18
CA VAL A 129 9.85 0.73 -3.64
C VAL A 129 10.51 -0.64 -3.56
N VAL A 130 11.78 -0.77 -3.99
CA VAL A 130 12.52 -2.03 -3.86
C VAL A 130 12.70 -2.42 -2.39
N SER A 131 13.13 -1.50 -1.55
CA SER A 131 13.30 -1.75 -0.11
C SER A 131 12.01 -2.25 0.53
N MET A 132 10.88 -1.62 0.21
CA MET A 132 9.57 -2.06 0.70
C MET A 132 9.14 -3.42 0.13
N LEU A 133 9.36 -3.65 -1.17
CA LEU A 133 9.03 -4.94 -1.80
C LEU A 133 9.79 -6.08 -1.13
N VAL A 134 11.09 -5.91 -0.89
CA VAL A 134 11.94 -6.87 -0.19
C VAL A 134 11.43 -7.11 1.23
N GLU A 135 11.06 -6.07 1.96
CA GLU A 135 10.46 -6.19 3.29
C GLU A 135 9.16 -7.02 3.27
N LYS A 136 8.24 -6.72 2.35
CA LYS A 136 6.98 -7.46 2.22
C LYS A 136 7.21 -8.92 1.83
N CYS A 137 8.17 -9.20 0.95
CA CYS A 137 8.53 -10.56 0.59
C CYS A 137 9.10 -11.34 1.79
N ARG A 138 9.95 -10.72 2.62
CA ARG A 138 10.44 -11.35 3.87
C ARG A 138 9.31 -11.68 4.84
N ILE A 139 8.32 -10.79 4.98
CA ILE A 139 7.13 -11.03 5.82
C ILE A 139 6.35 -12.23 5.30
N LEU A 140 6.11 -12.30 3.98
CA LEU A 140 5.39 -13.41 3.35
C LEU A 140 6.15 -14.73 3.49
N ALA A 141 7.45 -14.75 3.17
CA ALA A 141 8.29 -15.93 3.29
C ALA A 141 8.26 -16.52 4.71
N ASN A 142 8.48 -15.68 5.72
CA ASN A 142 8.38 -16.10 7.13
C ASN A 142 6.97 -16.59 7.50
N GLY A 143 5.93 -15.98 6.92
CA GLY A 143 4.54 -16.40 7.09
C GLY A 143 4.28 -17.80 6.52
N TYR A 144 4.75 -18.07 5.31
CA TYR A 144 4.61 -19.36 4.64
C TYR A 144 5.42 -20.47 5.33
N GLY A 145 6.66 -20.18 5.71
CA GLY A 145 7.52 -21.15 6.44
C GLY A 145 6.93 -21.58 7.77
N LYS A 146 6.38 -20.63 8.55
CA LYS A 146 5.66 -20.95 9.81
C LYS A 146 4.42 -21.84 9.61
N ARG A 147 3.92 -21.95 8.38
CA ARG A 147 2.76 -22.78 8.01
C ARG A 147 3.16 -24.05 7.25
N GLY A 148 4.46 -24.32 7.13
CA GLY A 148 4.99 -25.50 6.45
C GLY A 148 4.86 -25.46 4.92
N ASN A 149 4.57 -24.30 4.33
CA ASN A 149 4.50 -24.14 2.88
C ASN A 149 5.85 -23.64 2.36
N ILE A 150 6.75 -24.59 2.10
CA ILE A 150 8.13 -24.32 1.70
C ILE A 150 8.20 -23.74 0.28
N GLN A 151 7.31 -24.15 -0.63
CA GLN A 151 7.30 -23.66 -2.01
C GLN A 151 7.07 -22.15 -2.07
N ASP A 152 6.05 -21.64 -1.38
CA ASP A 152 5.78 -20.20 -1.35
C ASP A 152 6.82 -19.44 -0.50
N GLU A 153 7.37 -20.07 0.54
CA GLU A 153 8.49 -19.49 1.28
C GLU A 153 9.69 -19.22 0.35
N ASP A 154 10.13 -20.25 -0.38
CA ASP A 154 11.26 -20.17 -1.31
C ASP A 154 10.98 -19.19 -2.44
N TYR A 155 9.74 -19.17 -2.97
CA TYR A 155 9.33 -18.19 -3.96
C TYR A 155 9.59 -16.76 -3.48
N TYR A 156 9.08 -16.37 -2.31
CA TYR A 156 9.25 -15.00 -1.81
C TYR A 156 10.68 -14.69 -1.38
N ARG A 157 11.47 -15.67 -0.93
CA ARG A 157 12.91 -15.50 -0.67
C ARG A 157 13.68 -15.19 -1.95
N ASN A 158 13.49 -15.99 -2.99
CA ASN A 158 14.15 -15.80 -4.28
C ASN A 158 13.69 -14.52 -4.96
N PHE A 159 12.40 -14.20 -4.86
CA PHE A 159 11.84 -12.96 -5.39
C PHE A 159 12.48 -11.73 -4.71
N ALA A 160 12.64 -11.75 -3.38
CA ALA A 160 13.33 -10.68 -2.66
C ALA A 160 14.80 -10.54 -3.08
N ALA A 161 15.54 -11.66 -3.18
CA ALA A 161 16.95 -11.66 -3.57
C ALA A 161 17.17 -11.00 -4.95
N ARG A 162 16.37 -11.38 -5.95
CA ARG A 162 16.43 -10.80 -7.30
C ARG A 162 16.34 -9.27 -7.31
N TYR A 163 15.50 -8.68 -6.46
CA TYR A 163 15.35 -7.23 -6.36
C TYR A 163 16.42 -6.56 -5.49
N SER A 164 16.96 -7.25 -4.49
CA SER A 164 18.12 -6.76 -3.73
C SER A 164 19.36 -6.61 -4.61
N ASP A 165 19.65 -7.63 -5.44
CA ASP A 165 20.81 -7.63 -6.34
C ASP A 165 20.72 -6.50 -7.39
N LEU A 166 19.50 -6.15 -7.81
CA LEU A 166 19.23 -5.04 -8.74
C LEU A 166 19.60 -3.66 -8.17
N VAL A 167 19.56 -3.47 -6.85
CA VAL A 167 19.93 -2.20 -6.21
C VAL A 167 21.43 -2.14 -5.94
N GLU A 168 22.03 -3.27 -5.53
CA GLU A 168 23.48 -3.35 -5.30
C GLU A 168 24.31 -3.26 -6.60
N GLY A 169 23.73 -3.64 -7.75
CA GLY A 169 24.37 -3.49 -9.07
C GLY A 169 24.26 -2.10 -9.70
N LEU A 170 23.51 -1.17 -9.08
CA LEU A 170 23.32 0.21 -9.56
C LEU A 170 24.10 1.23 -8.71
N SER A 171 24.64 0.84 -7.56
CA SER A 171 25.51 1.62 -6.67
C SER A 171 26.99 1.45 -6.99
#